data_AF-A0A2L2Z0B4-F1
#
_entry.id   AF-A0A2L2Z0B4-F1
#
_cell.length_a   1.000
_cell.length_b   1.000
_cell.length_c   1.000
_cell.angle_alpha   90.00
_cell.angle_beta   90.00
_cell.angle_gamma   90.00
#
_symmetry.space_group_name_H-M   'P 1'
#
loop_
_entity.id
_entity.type
_entity.pdbx_description
1 polymer ?
#
loop_
_entity_poly.entity_id
_entity_poly.type
_entity_poly.pdbx_seq_one_letter_code
_entity_poly.pdbx_strand_id
1 'polypeptide(L)' 'QVEVFNILFVKEIDKKHLVHCLDCAKKSNSILEDFVILEEFAMEDLMEVYDNFILHPVPHSSTSL' A
#
# COMPACT_ATOMS: atom_id res chain seq x y z
N GLN A 1 9.41 0.36 -13.47
CA GLN A 1 9.24 0.85 -12.09
C GLN A 1 7.76 0.91 -11.80
N VAL A 2 7.30 0.40 -10.66
CA VAL A 2 5.90 0.38 -10.24
C VAL A 2 5.80 0.89 -8.81
N GLU A 3 4.64 1.44 -8.44
CA GLU A 3 4.31 1.70 -7.05
C GLU A 3 4.23 0.38 -6.28
N VAL A 4 4.71 0.39 -5.04
CA VAL A 4 4.56 -0.71 -4.09
C VAL A 4 3.97 -0.07 -2.84
N PHE A 5 2.72 -0.43 -2.53
CA PHE A 5 1.97 0.16 -1.43
C PHE A 5 1.71 -0.89 -0.35
N ASN A 6 1.90 -0.50 0.90
CA ASN A 6 1.66 -1.26 2.13
C ASN A 6 2.58 -2.48 2.31
N ILE A 7 2.59 -3.43 1.38
CA ILE A 7 3.38 -4.66 1.49
C ILE A 7 4.68 -4.53 0.69
N LEU A 8 5.78 -4.31 1.41
CA LEU A 8 7.11 -4.09 0.84
C LEU A 8 7.96 -5.36 0.95
N PHE A 9 8.57 -5.79 -0.17
CA PHE A 9 9.59 -6.84 -0.16
C PHE A 9 10.96 -6.18 -0.17
N VAL A 10 11.64 -6.20 0.97
CA VAL A 10 12.91 -5.49 1.18
C VAL A 10 14.09 -6.45 1.16
N LYS A 11 15.12 -6.15 0.38
CA LYS A 11 16.39 -6.88 0.37
C LYS A 11 17.56 -5.92 0.51
N GLU A 12 18.55 -6.29 1.32
CA GLU A 12 19.79 -5.52 1.43
C GLU A 12 20.74 -5.87 0.28
N ILE A 13 21.15 -4.87 -0.49
CA ILE A 13 22.14 -5.01 -1.57
C ILE A 13 23.14 -3.86 -1.41
N ASP A 14 24.43 -4.18 -1.28
CA ASP A 14 25.51 -3.20 -1.10
C ASP A 14 25.22 -2.18 0.02
N LYS A 15 24.74 -2.66 1.17
CA LYS A 15 24.35 -1.85 2.34
C LYS A 15 23.18 -0.89 2.11
N LYS A 16 22.39 -1.10 1.05
CA LYS A 16 21.16 -0.35 0.78
C LYS A 16 19.96 -1.27 0.86
N HIS A 17 18.90 -0.81 1.53
CA HIS A 17 17.61 -1.48 1.55
C HIS A 17 16.84 -1.14 0.27
N LEU A 18 16.67 -2.12 -0.61
CA LEU A 18 15.92 -1.96 -1.85
C LEU A 18 14.53 -2.57 -1.70
N VAL A 19 13.52 -1.82 -2.15
CA VAL A 19 12.12 -2.24 -2.17
C VAL A 19 11.80 -2.87 -3.51
N HIS A 20 11.14 -4.02 -3.47
CA HIS A 20 10.66 -4.75 -4.63
C HIS A 20 9.14 -4.96 -4.51
N CYS A 21 8.45 -4.97 -5.66
CA CYS A 21 7.10 -5.54 -5.72
C CYS A 21 7.19 -7.07 -5.63
N LEU A 22 6.05 -7.72 -5.35
CA LEU A 22 5.95 -9.19 -5.25
C LEU A 22 6.51 -9.92 -6.49
N ASP A 23 6.16 -9.46 -7.70
CA ASP A 23 6.60 -10.10 -8.94
C ASP A 23 8.11 -10.01 -9.13
N CYS A 24 8.72 -8.86 -8.82
CA CYS A 24 10.16 -8.68 -8.89
C CYS A 24 10.88 -9.51 -7.82
N ALA A 25 10.32 -9.59 -6.62
CA ALA A 25 10.88 -10.41 -5.54
C ALA A 25 10.84 -11.91 -5.92
N LYS A 26 9.71 -12.42 -6.41
CA LYS A 26 9.55 -13.80 -6.86
C LYS A 26 10.42 -14.17 -8.07
N LYS A 27 10.65 -13.23 -8.99
CA LYS A 27 11.59 -13.44 -10.10
C LYS A 27 13.04 -13.55 -9.63
N SER A 28 13.39 -12.88 -8.54
CA SER A 28 14.72 -12.93 -7.93
C SER A 28 14.91 -14.22 -7.10
N ASN A 29 13.94 -14.55 -6.26
CA ASN A 29 13.91 -15.77 -5.46
C ASN A 29 12.45 -16.19 -5.24
N SER A 30 12.06 -17.36 -5.76
CA SER A 30 10.66 -17.81 -5.73
C SER A 30 10.12 -18.12 -4.33
N ILE A 31 10.99 -18.42 -3.37
CA ILE A 31 10.63 -18.72 -1.97
C ILE A 31 10.83 -17.52 -1.03
N LEU A 32 11.37 -16.41 -1.55
CA LEU A 32 11.50 -15.12 -0.84
C LEU A 32 12.39 -15.15 0.42
N GLU A 33 13.25 -16.14 0.56
CA GLU A 33 14.05 -16.37 1.79
C GLU A 33 14.99 -15.20 2.16
N ASP A 34 15.50 -14.46 1.16
CA ASP A 34 16.38 -13.30 1.38
C ASP A 34 15.62 -11.96 1.56
N PHE A 35 14.30 -11.99 1.65
CA PHE A 35 13.48 -10.79 1.75
C PHE A 35 12.92 -10.63 3.16
N VAL A 36 13.00 -9.39 3.65
CA VAL A 36 12.19 -8.94 4.78
C VAL A 36 10.89 -8.38 4.21
N ILE A 37 9.75 -8.86 4.70
CA ILE A 37 8.43 -8.37 4.29
C ILE A 37 7.95 -7.38 5.34
N LEU A 38 7.68 -6.15 4.92
CA LEU A 38 7.14 -5.10 5.78
C LEU A 38 5.71 -4.79 5.37
N GLU A 39 4.86 -4.59 6.38
CA GLU A 39 3.53 -4.02 6.26
C GLU A 39 3.58 -2.61 6.85
N GLU A 40 3.27 -1.58 6.05
CA GLU A 40 3.35 -0.17 6.46
C GLU A 40 2.11 0.30 7.23
N PHE A 41 0.95 -0.29 6.93
CA PHE A 41 -0.35 0.01 7.49
C PHE A 41 -1.05 -1.28 7.90
N ALA A 42 -1.56 -1.33 9.13
CA ALA A 42 -2.41 -2.43 9.56
C ALA A 42 -3.65 -2.50 8.67
N MET A 43 -4.12 -3.73 8.39
CA MET A 43 -5.32 -3.93 7.57
C MET A 43 -6.54 -3.21 8.16
N GLU A 44 -6.67 -3.20 9.49
CA GLU A 44 -7.77 -2.54 10.19
C GLU A 44 -7.80 -1.02 9.92
N ASP A 45 -6.64 -0.37 9.88
CA ASP A 45 -6.54 1.07 9.59
C ASP A 45 -6.97 1.36 8.14
N LEU A 46 -6.59 0.50 7.19
CA LEU A 46 -7.00 0.63 5.79
C LEU A 46 -8.51 0.41 5.61
N MET A 47 -9.09 -0.54 6.35
CA MET A 47 -10.53 -0.76 6.37
C MET A 47 -11.28 0.44 6.93
N GLU A 48 -10.81 1.02 8.04
CA GLU A 48 -11.42 2.21 8.63
C GLU A 48 -11.39 3.40 7.66
N VAL A 49 -10.26 3.63 6.99
CA VAL A 49 -10.15 4.70 5.97
C VAL A 49 -11.14 4.47 4.82
N TYR A 50 -11.25 3.23 4.34
CA TYR A 50 -12.16 2.87 3.25
C TYR A 50 -13.63 3.07 3.63
N ASP A 51 -14.04 2.57 4.80
CA ASP A 51 -15.43 2.65 5.26
C ASP A 51 -15.88 4.09 5.51
N ASN A 52 -14.95 4.96 5.93
CA ASN A 52 -15.21 6.39 6.14
C ASN A 52 -15.15 7.21 4.84
N PHE A 53 -14.69 6.65 3.72
CA PHE A 53 -14.63 7.35 2.44
C PHE A 53 -16.00 7.39 1.77
N ILE A 54 -16.82 8.36 2.19
CA ILE A 54 -18.19 8.55 1.71
C ILE A 54 -18.34 9.82 0.87
N LEU A 55 -19.32 9.80 -0.06
CA LEU A 55 -19.70 11.00 -0.80
C LEU A 55 -20.34 12.02 0.14
N HIS A 56 -19.73 13.20 0.26
CA HIS A 56 -20.37 14.30 0.98
C HIS A 56 -21.58 14.84 0.22
N PRO A 57 -22.68 15.17 0.91
CA PRO A 57 -23.84 15.75 0.27
C PRO A 57 -23.46 17.09 -0.38
N VAL A 58 -23.85 17.28 -1.64
CA VAL A 58 -23.77 18.59 -2.29
C VAL A 58 -24.69 19.52 -1.52
N PRO A 59 -24.22 20.69 -1.06
CA PRO A 59 -25.11 21.67 -0.44
C PRO A 59 -26.20 22.02 -1.46
N HIS A 60 -27.44 21.61 -1.21
CA HIS A 60 -28.57 22.14 -1.95
C HIS A 60 -28.55 23.65 -1.70
N SER A 61 -28.28 24.44 -2.73
CA SER A 61 -28.63 25.86 -2.71
C SER A 61 -30.13 25.92 -2.49
N SER A 62 -30.51 26.21 -1.25
CA SER A 62 -31.88 26.52 -0.87
C SER A 62 -32.33 27.67 -1.76
N THR A 63 -33.05 27.33 -2.83
CA THR A 63 -33.79 28.31 -3.60
C THR A 63 -34.97 28.66 -2.71
N SER A 64 -34.80 29.69 -1.89
CA SER A 64 -35.87 30.29 -1.11
C SER A 64 -36.99 30.69 -2.09
N LEU A 65 -38.15 30.04 -1.95
CA LEU A 65 -39.43 30.58 -2.43
C LEU A 65 -39.99 31.50 -1.34
#